data_AF-A0A7L3MHU7-F1
#
_entry.id   AF-A0A7L3MHU7-F1
#
_cell.length_a   1.000
_cell.length_b   1.000
_cell.length_c   1.000
_cell.angle_alpha   90.00
_cell.angle_beta   90.00
_cell.angle_gamma   90.00
#
_symmetry.space_group_name_H-M   'P 1'
#
loop_
_entity.id
_entity.type
_entity.pdbx_description
1 polymer ?
#
loop_
_entity_poly.entity_id
_entity_poly.type
_entity_poly.pdbx_seq_one_letter_code
_entity_poly.pdbx_strand_id
1 'polypeptide(L)'
;PVEVPVDPRPEAAAPGPDAKPQGGPRAMPRSPRPAGEDGGGVSGVLRRIARLEDSRQRAAELFRWLLAPVAPAEFLRRHWERAPLLVRRGDPGYYAGLFSTADFDAALRGGEVHFGTHLDVTSYAEGMRETHNPSGRALPAVVWDFYQNGCSLRLLCPQAFSPTVWHFLSILQEQFGSMAGANTYLTPPGTQGFAPHYDDIEAFVLQLEGKKHWRVYRPRTDAEVLPQFSSANLTQAELGEPVLETVLEAGDLLYFPRGFIHQGDCLPEVHSLHITVSSYQRNSWGDFLEKLIPAALQMALEEDVEYRRGLPMDYLQYMGVANSDTVDARRTAFVEKVQSLIKKLVDYAPIDAAVDQRAKSFLHDCLPPVLTQNEKEQSVYGFPARWQDGAPCNVDILITKDTEIRLLRHGIVRLCNEEAGVMLYYTTENSRVYHKEEPKFLEIDPEYTDSVEFLLSSYPNHVSVDNLPCETLEEKISLATLLFEKGILTTKKTLAQV
;
A
#
# COMPACT_ATOMS: atom_id res chain seq x y z
N PRO A 1 -23.88 47.12 5.95
CA PRO A 1 -23.88 45.76 6.52
C PRO A 1 -22.95 44.84 5.71
N VAL A 2 -21.77 44.40 6.15
CA VAL A 2 -21.01 44.50 7.40
C VAL A 2 -19.55 44.46 6.95
N GLU A 3 -18.75 45.46 7.35
CA GLU A 3 -17.29 45.44 7.19
C GLU A 3 -16.68 44.48 8.23
N VAL A 4 -15.79 43.61 7.79
CA VAL A 4 -14.95 42.77 8.67
C VAL A 4 -13.52 43.29 8.58
N PRO A 5 -12.92 43.74 9.69
CA PRO A 5 -11.58 44.30 9.69
C PRO A 5 -10.49 43.23 9.75
N VAL A 6 -9.39 43.54 9.08
CA VAL A 6 -8.08 42.89 9.16
C VAL A 6 -7.42 43.26 10.49
N ASP A 7 -6.84 42.30 11.20
CA ASP A 7 -5.92 42.57 12.31
C ASP A 7 -4.65 41.67 12.21
N PRO A 8 -3.46 42.17 12.58
CA PRO A 8 -2.16 41.69 12.13
C PRO A 8 -1.49 40.71 13.10
N ARG A 9 -0.37 40.16 12.61
CA ARG A 9 0.56 39.26 13.32
C ARG A 9 1.10 39.89 14.63
N PRO A 10 1.40 39.09 15.67
CA PRO A 10 2.20 39.56 16.79
C PRO A 10 3.69 39.21 16.60
N GLU A 11 4.56 40.22 16.76
CA GLU A 11 6.00 40.05 16.96
C GLU A 11 6.37 40.08 18.45
N ALA A 12 7.41 39.29 18.72
CA ALA A 12 8.21 39.01 19.91
C ALA A 12 8.23 40.00 21.10
N ALA A 13 8.23 39.41 22.30
CA ALA A 13 8.85 39.97 23.50
C ALA A 13 9.76 38.91 24.18
N ALA A 14 10.95 39.31 24.60
CA ALA A 14 11.92 38.54 25.39
C ALA A 14 12.38 39.39 26.61
N PRO A 15 13.15 38.84 27.58
CA PRO A 15 12.66 38.10 28.74
C PRO A 15 13.05 38.74 30.09
N GLY A 16 12.37 38.34 31.18
CA GLY A 16 12.75 38.66 32.57
C GLY A 16 13.31 37.43 33.32
N PRO A 17 14.19 37.59 34.33
CA PRO A 17 15.07 36.51 34.79
C PRO A 17 14.53 35.70 35.98
N ASP A 18 15.10 34.50 36.11
CA ASP A 18 15.30 33.68 37.31
C ASP A 18 14.11 33.06 38.06
N ALA A 19 13.79 31.82 37.69
CA ALA A 19 13.31 30.81 38.63
C ALA A 19 13.92 29.43 38.32
N LYS A 20 14.58 28.83 39.33
CA LYS A 20 15.27 27.53 39.30
C LYS A 20 14.33 26.37 38.92
N PRO A 21 14.79 25.32 38.21
CA PRO A 21 13.95 24.18 37.86
C PRO A 21 13.88 23.17 39.02
N GLN A 22 12.68 22.92 39.53
CA GLN A 22 12.37 21.74 40.35
C GLN A 22 11.68 20.68 39.48
N GLY A 23 12.19 19.44 39.54
CA GLY A 23 11.43 18.22 39.29
C GLY A 23 11.25 17.80 37.83
N GLY A 24 12.17 16.99 37.30
CA GLY A 24 11.92 16.22 36.08
C GLY A 24 10.84 15.15 36.29
N PRO A 25 10.06 14.79 35.26
CA PRO A 25 9.03 13.77 35.37
C PRO A 25 9.68 12.39 35.55
N ARG A 26 9.35 11.74 36.67
CA ARG A 26 9.67 10.34 36.98
C ARG A 26 9.18 9.43 35.85
N ALA A 27 10.10 8.62 35.31
CA ALA A 27 9.75 7.48 34.46
C ALA A 27 8.88 6.50 35.25
N MET A 28 7.66 6.25 34.76
CA MET A 28 6.80 5.18 35.27
C MET A 28 7.36 3.83 34.78
N PRO A 29 7.55 2.82 35.65
CA PRO A 29 7.99 1.51 35.21
C PRO A 29 6.87 0.85 34.40
N ARG A 30 7.17 0.47 33.16
CA ARG A 30 6.27 -0.36 32.34
C ARG A 30 6.18 -1.74 32.99
N SER A 31 4.97 -2.12 33.40
CA SER A 31 4.64 -3.48 33.80
C SER A 31 4.88 -4.44 32.62
N PRO A 32 5.62 -5.55 32.80
CA PRO A 32 5.73 -6.57 31.77
C PRO A 32 4.34 -7.16 31.51
N ARG A 33 3.98 -7.32 30.24
CA ARG A 33 2.77 -8.07 29.87
C ARG A 33 2.91 -9.50 30.41
N PRO A 34 1.84 -10.10 30.95
CA PRO A 34 1.88 -11.53 31.25
C PRO A 34 2.06 -12.26 29.92
N ALA A 35 3.02 -13.19 29.88
CA ALA A 35 3.17 -14.16 28.80
C ALA A 35 1.94 -15.10 28.82
N GLY A 36 0.84 -14.62 28.25
CA GLY A 36 -0.36 -15.41 27.99
C GLY A 36 -0.26 -16.11 26.65
N GLU A 37 -0.98 -17.21 26.52
CA GLU A 37 -0.98 -18.27 25.50
C GLU A 37 -1.10 -17.85 24.00
N ASP A 38 -1.10 -16.55 23.67
CA ASP A 38 -1.26 -16.02 22.31
C ASP A 38 0.06 -15.83 21.52
N GLY A 39 1.23 -16.06 22.13
CA GLY A 39 2.56 -15.91 21.50
C GLY A 39 2.95 -14.44 21.21
N GLY A 40 4.22 -14.09 21.39
CA GLY A 40 4.74 -12.77 21.04
C GLY A 40 4.88 -12.56 19.52
N GLY A 41 5.23 -11.34 19.11
CA GLY A 41 5.60 -11.04 17.71
C GLY A 41 4.44 -10.92 16.71
N VAL A 42 4.76 -11.11 15.43
CA VAL A 42 3.80 -10.98 14.31
C VAL A 42 2.75 -12.10 14.33
N SER A 43 3.15 -13.34 14.59
CA SER A 43 2.20 -14.45 14.66
C SER A 43 1.13 -14.25 15.75
N GLY A 44 1.51 -13.63 16.87
CA GLY A 44 0.58 -13.30 17.95
C GLY A 44 -0.45 -12.23 17.56
N VAL A 45 -0.02 -11.13 16.92
CA VAL A 45 -0.97 -10.11 16.45
C VAL A 45 -1.87 -10.64 15.34
N LEU A 46 -1.34 -11.40 14.38
CA LEU A 46 -2.15 -11.99 13.30
C LEU A 46 -3.23 -12.93 13.84
N ARG A 47 -2.89 -13.79 14.82
CA ARG A 47 -3.89 -14.64 15.50
C ARG A 47 -4.94 -13.84 16.25
N ARG A 48 -4.55 -12.76 16.92
CA ARG A 48 -5.47 -11.90 17.67
C ARG A 48 -6.45 -11.18 16.74
N ILE A 49 -5.96 -10.55 15.68
CA ILE A 49 -6.83 -9.81 14.74
C ILE A 49 -7.67 -10.75 13.88
N ALA A 50 -7.25 -12.00 13.66
CA ALA A 50 -8.08 -13.00 12.98
C ALA A 50 -9.41 -13.30 13.69
N ARG A 51 -9.56 -12.93 14.97
CA ARG A 51 -10.82 -13.03 15.73
C ARG A 51 -11.83 -11.92 15.39
N LEU A 52 -11.40 -10.86 14.70
CA LEU A 52 -12.27 -9.76 14.28
C LEU A 52 -12.93 -10.11 12.94
N GLU A 53 -14.23 -9.91 12.82
CA GLU A 53 -14.97 -10.21 11.60
C GLU A 53 -14.72 -9.17 10.49
N ASP A 54 -14.63 -7.88 10.84
CA ASP A 54 -14.42 -6.77 9.91
C ASP A 54 -12.93 -6.65 9.49
N SER A 55 -12.66 -6.82 8.20
CA SER A 55 -11.33 -6.72 7.60
C SER A 55 -10.71 -5.34 7.77
N ARG A 56 -11.52 -4.27 7.73
CA ARG A 56 -11.07 -2.89 7.97
C ARG A 56 -10.59 -2.72 9.40
N GLN A 57 -11.25 -3.36 10.36
CA GLN A 57 -10.79 -3.36 11.76
C GLN A 57 -9.49 -4.15 11.90
N ARG A 58 -9.33 -5.29 11.22
CA ARG A 58 -8.06 -6.03 11.19
C ARG A 58 -6.91 -5.16 10.65
N ALA A 59 -7.15 -4.45 9.55
CA ALA A 59 -6.19 -3.52 8.95
C ALA A 59 -5.80 -2.39 9.92
N ALA A 60 -6.79 -1.74 10.55
CA ALA A 60 -6.58 -0.69 11.53
C ALA A 60 -5.83 -1.17 12.79
N GLU A 61 -6.15 -2.36 13.30
CA GLU A 61 -5.45 -2.98 14.44
C GLU A 61 -4.01 -3.33 14.11
N LEU A 62 -3.75 -3.90 12.91
CA LEU A 62 -2.39 -4.23 12.49
C LEU A 62 -1.55 -2.97 12.30
N PHE A 63 -2.10 -1.92 11.71
CA PHE A 63 -1.41 -0.63 11.55
C PHE A 63 -1.15 0.05 12.89
N ARG A 64 -2.12 0.01 13.82
CA ARG A 64 -1.90 0.48 15.19
C ARG A 64 -0.80 -0.31 15.90
N TRP A 65 -0.78 -1.63 15.74
CA TRP A 65 0.28 -2.46 16.27
C TRP A 65 1.63 -2.13 15.63
N LEU A 66 1.68 -1.91 14.31
CA LEU A 66 2.90 -1.52 13.61
C LEU A 66 3.47 -0.19 14.14
N LEU A 67 2.63 0.78 14.49
CA LEU A 67 3.06 2.10 14.97
C LEU A 67 3.27 2.20 16.49
N ALA A 68 2.80 1.22 17.27
CA ALA A 68 2.80 1.31 18.72
C ALA A 68 4.19 1.63 19.29
N PRO A 69 4.29 2.58 20.25
CA PRO A 69 3.19 3.21 21.00
C PRO A 69 2.60 4.48 20.35
N VAL A 70 3.03 4.88 19.16
CA VAL A 70 2.49 6.07 18.48
C VAL A 70 1.08 5.78 18.00
N ALA A 71 0.15 6.68 18.32
CA ALA A 71 -1.23 6.55 17.86
C ALA A 71 -1.32 6.81 16.35
N PRO A 72 -2.11 6.05 15.56
CA PRO A 72 -2.27 6.28 14.13
C PRO A 72 -2.68 7.72 13.77
N ALA A 73 -3.56 8.34 14.56
CA ALA A 73 -3.97 9.74 14.34
C ALA A 73 -2.80 10.73 14.55
N GLU A 74 -1.89 10.45 15.48
CA GLU A 74 -0.68 11.26 15.64
C GLU A 74 0.28 11.07 14.47
N PHE A 75 0.49 9.81 14.04
CA PHE A 75 1.30 9.49 12.88
C PHE A 75 0.84 10.22 11.62
N LEU A 76 -0.45 10.10 11.27
CA LEU A 76 -1.03 10.75 10.09
C LEU A 76 -0.91 12.28 10.14
N ARG A 77 -1.04 12.87 11.33
CA ARG A 77 -0.99 14.33 11.48
C ARG A 77 0.43 14.90 11.44
N ARG A 78 1.41 14.18 12.02
CA ARG A 78 2.77 14.72 12.24
C ARG A 78 3.83 14.14 11.32
N HIS A 79 3.69 12.88 10.90
CA HIS A 79 4.76 12.13 10.24
C HIS A 79 4.43 11.79 8.80
N TRP A 80 3.23 11.26 8.53
CA TRP A 80 2.81 10.85 7.19
C TRP A 80 3.04 11.98 6.16
N GLU A 81 3.83 11.69 5.13
CA GLU A 81 4.25 12.61 4.07
C GLU A 81 4.94 13.91 4.56
N ARG A 82 5.45 13.95 5.79
CA ARG A 82 5.97 15.18 6.42
C ARG A 82 7.31 15.03 7.11
N ALA A 83 7.49 13.98 7.92
CA ALA A 83 8.66 13.85 8.77
C ALA A 83 8.96 12.39 9.12
N PRO A 84 10.24 12.02 9.27
CA PRO A 84 10.62 10.70 9.75
C PRO A 84 10.04 10.40 11.14
N LEU A 85 9.80 9.12 11.41
CA LEU A 85 9.40 8.61 12.73
C LEU A 85 10.34 7.47 13.12
N LEU A 86 10.97 7.58 14.28
CA LEU A 86 11.71 6.48 14.91
C LEU A 86 10.93 5.97 16.13
N VAL A 87 10.65 4.67 16.14
CA VAL A 87 10.08 3.98 17.30
C VAL A 87 11.09 2.98 17.83
N ARG A 88 11.71 3.32 18.97
CA ARG A 88 12.56 2.39 19.73
C ARG A 88 11.71 1.54 20.64
N ARG A 89 11.75 0.21 20.46
CA ARG A 89 10.90 -0.71 21.25
C ARG A 89 11.62 -1.33 22.43
N GLY A 90 12.91 -1.62 22.28
CA GLY A 90 13.64 -2.42 23.28
C GLY A 90 13.05 -3.82 23.45
N ASP A 91 12.39 -4.34 22.41
CA ASP A 91 11.79 -5.67 22.35
C ASP A 91 12.24 -6.37 21.06
N PRO A 92 13.35 -7.13 21.11
CA PRO A 92 13.86 -7.87 19.95
C PRO A 92 12.87 -8.85 19.35
N GLY A 93 11.88 -9.30 20.13
CA GLY A 93 10.85 -10.25 19.70
C GLY A 93 9.66 -9.59 18.99
N TYR A 94 9.63 -8.27 18.85
CA TYR A 94 8.45 -7.56 18.34
C TYR A 94 8.04 -8.01 16.93
N TYR A 95 9.02 -8.27 16.06
CA TYR A 95 8.77 -8.75 14.70
C TYR A 95 8.99 -10.27 14.52
N ALA A 96 9.14 -11.01 15.62
CA ALA A 96 9.34 -12.45 15.55
C ALA A 96 8.22 -13.13 14.74
N GLY A 97 8.62 -14.04 13.84
CA GLY A 97 7.72 -14.75 12.93
C GLY A 97 7.39 -14.01 11.62
N LEU A 98 7.82 -12.76 11.43
CA LEU A 98 7.59 -12.05 10.16
C LEU A 98 8.46 -12.61 9.03
N PHE A 99 9.79 -12.56 9.23
CA PHE A 99 10.80 -13.05 8.31
C PHE A 99 12.14 -13.14 9.05
N SER A 100 13.00 -14.07 8.66
CA SER A 100 14.31 -14.30 9.26
C SER A 100 15.36 -14.67 8.22
N THR A 101 16.63 -14.69 8.62
CA THR A 101 17.72 -15.19 7.77
C THR A 101 17.54 -16.68 7.43
N ALA A 102 16.89 -17.44 8.31
CA ALA A 102 16.52 -18.83 8.05
C ALA A 102 15.44 -18.94 6.95
N ASP A 103 14.44 -18.04 6.96
CA ASP A 103 13.44 -17.95 5.89
C ASP A 103 14.08 -17.52 4.56
N PHE A 104 15.07 -16.63 4.63
CA PHE A 104 15.88 -16.23 3.47
C PHE A 104 16.60 -17.45 2.85
N ASP A 105 17.32 -18.23 3.66
CA ASP A 105 18.00 -19.46 3.19
C ASP A 105 17.00 -20.48 2.63
N ALA A 106 15.85 -20.65 3.28
CA ALA A 106 14.79 -21.54 2.82
C ALA A 106 14.25 -21.11 1.44
N ALA A 107 14.06 -19.81 1.21
CA ALA A 107 13.63 -19.29 -0.08
C ALA A 107 14.63 -19.62 -1.20
N LEU A 108 15.94 -19.48 -0.96
CA LEU A 108 16.98 -19.84 -1.93
C LEU A 108 16.96 -21.34 -2.27
N ARG A 109 16.71 -22.19 -1.27
CA ARG A 109 16.59 -23.65 -1.46
C ARG A 109 15.33 -24.05 -2.21
N GLY A 110 14.25 -23.28 -2.09
CA GLY A 110 12.93 -23.58 -2.66
C GLY A 110 12.86 -23.69 -4.19
N GLY A 111 13.83 -23.14 -4.93
CA GLY A 111 13.92 -23.35 -6.39
C GLY A 111 13.60 -22.14 -7.26
N GLU A 112 12.90 -21.15 -6.71
CA GLU A 112 12.22 -20.12 -7.50
C GLU A 112 13.00 -18.80 -7.58
N VAL A 113 13.98 -18.59 -6.70
CA VAL A 113 14.73 -17.32 -6.63
C VAL A 113 15.76 -17.22 -7.76
N HIS A 114 15.70 -16.12 -8.52
CA HIS A 114 16.58 -15.81 -9.65
C HIS A 114 17.24 -14.45 -9.44
N PHE A 115 18.50 -14.32 -9.83
CA PHE A 115 19.22 -13.05 -9.75
C PHE A 115 18.60 -12.01 -10.70
N GLY A 116 18.53 -10.76 -10.26
CA GLY A 116 17.94 -9.63 -11.01
C GLY A 116 16.40 -9.63 -11.10
N THR A 117 15.74 -10.78 -10.95
CA THR A 117 14.28 -10.86 -10.88
C THR A 117 13.79 -10.86 -9.43
N HIS A 118 14.38 -11.69 -8.59
CA HIS A 118 13.96 -11.89 -7.20
C HIS A 118 15.04 -11.48 -6.20
N LEU A 119 16.32 -11.58 -6.57
CA LEU A 119 17.44 -11.30 -5.68
C LEU A 119 18.46 -10.39 -6.35
N ASP A 120 18.84 -9.32 -5.66
CA ASP A 120 20.01 -8.51 -6.02
C ASP A 120 21.14 -8.70 -5.02
N VAL A 121 22.36 -8.69 -5.56
CA VAL A 121 23.62 -8.68 -4.81
C VAL A 121 24.28 -7.34 -5.05
N THR A 122 24.55 -6.59 -3.99
CA THR A 122 25.07 -5.21 -4.09
C THR A 122 26.16 -4.91 -3.08
N SER A 123 27.07 -4.02 -3.44
CA SER A 123 28.06 -3.43 -2.53
C SER A 123 28.10 -1.92 -2.70
N TYR A 124 28.50 -1.22 -1.64
CA TYR A 124 28.85 0.18 -1.68
C TYR A 124 30.14 0.41 -0.89
N ALA A 125 31.20 0.75 -1.61
CA ALA A 125 32.51 1.05 -1.05
C ALA A 125 33.15 2.19 -1.82
N GLU A 126 33.95 3.01 -1.15
CA GLU A 126 34.70 4.12 -1.77
C GLU A 126 33.83 5.08 -2.62
N GLY A 127 32.56 5.26 -2.21
CA GLY A 127 31.62 6.13 -2.90
C GLY A 127 30.95 5.52 -4.14
N MET A 128 31.23 4.25 -4.48
CA MET A 128 30.71 3.57 -5.66
C MET A 128 29.77 2.42 -5.29
N ARG A 129 28.60 2.35 -5.94
CA ARG A 129 27.62 1.28 -5.77
C ARG A 129 27.67 0.30 -6.95
N GLU A 130 27.81 -0.98 -6.67
CA GLU A 130 27.93 -2.04 -7.69
C GLU A 130 26.78 -3.06 -7.59
N THR A 131 26.42 -3.67 -8.73
CA THR A 131 25.54 -4.86 -8.80
C THR A 131 26.40 -6.04 -9.21
N HIS A 132 26.30 -7.16 -8.48
CA HIS A 132 27.08 -8.37 -8.72
C HIS A 132 26.24 -9.55 -9.22
N ASN A 133 25.01 -9.30 -9.67
CA ASN A 133 24.04 -10.31 -10.10
C ASN A 133 24.62 -11.20 -11.22
N PRO A 134 24.84 -12.51 -10.95
CA PRO A 134 25.03 -13.48 -12.01
C PRO A 134 23.75 -13.66 -12.84
N SER A 135 23.84 -14.40 -13.93
CA SER A 135 22.65 -14.85 -14.65
C SER A 135 22.03 -16.10 -14.01
N GLY A 136 20.70 -16.22 -14.09
CA GLY A 136 19.99 -17.43 -13.71
C GLY A 136 19.65 -17.56 -12.22
N ARG A 137 19.57 -18.81 -11.75
CA ARG A 137 19.05 -19.16 -10.41
C ARG A 137 20.01 -18.75 -9.29
N ALA A 138 19.46 -18.18 -8.22
CA ALA A 138 20.18 -17.83 -7.00
C ALA A 138 20.32 -19.05 -6.07
N LEU A 139 21.39 -19.83 -6.25
CA LEU A 139 21.69 -20.98 -5.39
C LEU A 139 22.36 -20.54 -4.08
N PRO A 140 22.04 -21.18 -2.93
CA PRO A 140 22.60 -20.80 -1.63
C PRO A 140 24.14 -20.70 -1.62
N ALA A 141 24.84 -21.66 -2.22
CA ALA A 141 26.31 -21.66 -2.23
C ALA A 141 26.90 -20.39 -2.89
N VAL A 142 26.29 -19.91 -3.97
CA VAL A 142 26.74 -18.70 -4.69
C VAL A 142 26.33 -17.44 -3.91
N VAL A 143 25.10 -17.40 -3.41
CA VAL A 143 24.58 -16.24 -2.66
C VAL A 143 25.35 -16.02 -1.35
N TRP A 144 25.61 -17.09 -0.61
CA TRP A 144 26.36 -17.00 0.65
C TRP A 144 27.84 -16.71 0.46
N ASP A 145 28.42 -17.07 -0.69
CA ASP A 145 29.78 -16.65 -1.06
C ASP A 145 29.85 -15.12 -1.26
N PHE A 146 28.91 -14.53 -2.02
CA PHE A 146 28.83 -13.08 -2.15
C PHE A 146 28.66 -12.37 -0.79
N TYR A 147 27.80 -12.91 0.08
CA TYR A 147 27.60 -12.36 1.42
C TYR A 147 28.88 -12.40 2.26
N GLN A 148 29.63 -13.51 2.23
CA GLN A 148 30.94 -13.61 2.90
C GLN A 148 31.98 -12.64 2.33
N ASN A 149 31.87 -12.29 1.06
CA ASN A 149 32.70 -11.29 0.38
C ASN A 149 32.15 -9.85 0.52
N GLY A 150 31.32 -9.58 1.53
CA GLY A 150 30.91 -8.23 1.92
C GLY A 150 29.71 -7.66 1.16
N CYS A 151 29.07 -8.44 0.28
CA CYS A 151 27.89 -7.98 -0.46
C CYS A 151 26.62 -8.05 0.38
N SER A 152 25.76 -7.03 0.25
CA SER A 152 24.38 -7.09 0.71
C SER A 152 23.51 -7.89 -0.26
N LEU A 153 22.49 -8.54 0.30
CA LEU A 153 21.50 -9.32 -0.43
C LEU A 153 20.14 -8.64 -0.27
N ARG A 154 19.50 -8.30 -1.40
CA ARG A 154 18.16 -7.73 -1.44
C ARG A 154 17.18 -8.70 -2.08
N LEU A 155 16.29 -9.30 -1.28
CA LEU A 155 15.20 -10.12 -1.81
C LEU A 155 14.00 -9.22 -2.13
N LEU A 156 13.68 -9.15 -3.42
CA LEU A 156 12.51 -8.48 -3.97
C LEU A 156 11.28 -9.37 -3.79
N CYS A 157 10.13 -8.76 -3.49
CA CYS A 157 8.85 -9.46 -3.38
C CYS A 157 8.87 -10.65 -2.39
N PRO A 158 9.34 -10.48 -1.13
CA PRO A 158 9.41 -11.55 -0.13
C PRO A 158 8.04 -12.21 0.14
N GLN A 159 6.93 -11.51 -0.12
CA GLN A 159 5.58 -12.06 -0.05
C GLN A 159 5.31 -13.20 -1.04
N ALA A 160 6.08 -13.33 -2.13
CA ALA A 160 6.00 -14.47 -3.03
C ALA A 160 6.55 -15.76 -2.39
N PHE A 161 7.46 -15.63 -1.43
CA PHE A 161 8.18 -16.76 -0.80
C PHE A 161 7.78 -17.01 0.66
N SER A 162 7.29 -15.98 1.36
CA SER A 162 6.85 -16.07 2.76
C SER A 162 5.33 -15.87 2.90
N PRO A 163 4.59 -16.91 3.36
CA PRO A 163 3.17 -16.77 3.68
C PRO A 163 2.89 -15.73 4.77
N THR A 164 3.79 -15.56 5.75
CA THR A 164 3.58 -14.58 6.82
C THR A 164 3.74 -13.15 6.31
N VAL A 165 4.73 -12.89 5.45
CA VAL A 165 4.89 -11.58 4.82
C VAL A 165 3.69 -11.28 3.91
N TRP A 166 3.24 -12.26 3.12
CA TRP A 166 2.01 -12.14 2.34
C TRP A 166 0.80 -11.78 3.22
N HIS A 167 0.58 -12.50 4.32
CA HIS A 167 -0.52 -12.22 5.24
C HIS A 167 -0.42 -10.79 5.81
N PHE A 168 0.76 -10.40 6.26
CA PHE A 168 1.02 -9.08 6.82
C PHE A 168 0.72 -7.95 5.82
N LEU A 169 1.22 -8.05 4.59
CA LEU A 169 1.02 -7.04 3.54
C LEU A 169 -0.42 -7.02 3.02
N SER A 170 -1.06 -8.19 2.85
CA SER A 170 -2.46 -8.28 2.39
C SER A 170 -3.45 -7.60 3.32
N ILE A 171 -3.11 -7.45 4.61
CA ILE A 171 -3.91 -6.71 5.59
C ILE A 171 -3.55 -5.22 5.56
N LEU A 172 -2.26 -4.87 5.48
CA LEU A 172 -1.83 -3.46 5.46
C LEU A 172 -2.29 -2.70 4.21
N GLN A 173 -2.37 -3.35 3.05
CA GLN A 173 -2.83 -2.70 1.81
C GLN A 173 -4.25 -2.13 1.94
N GLU A 174 -5.12 -2.79 2.74
CA GLU A 174 -6.49 -2.31 3.01
C GLU A 174 -6.48 -1.05 3.89
N GLN A 175 -5.51 -0.90 4.79
CA GLN A 175 -5.35 0.32 5.58
C GLN A 175 -4.80 1.48 4.75
N PHE A 176 -3.89 1.20 3.81
CA PHE A 176 -3.31 2.23 2.95
C PHE A 176 -4.24 2.66 1.82
N GLY A 177 -5.15 1.80 1.36
CA GLY A 177 -5.88 2.06 0.12
C GLY A 177 -4.93 2.18 -1.09
N SER A 178 -3.81 1.46 -1.02
CA SER A 178 -2.74 1.40 -2.00
C SER A 178 -1.99 0.08 -1.81
N MET A 179 -1.34 -0.42 -2.86
CA MET A 179 -0.53 -1.64 -2.78
C MET A 179 0.48 -1.54 -1.63
N ALA A 180 0.58 -2.62 -0.84
CA ALA A 180 1.64 -2.78 0.15
C ALA A 180 2.67 -3.78 -0.39
N GLY A 181 3.85 -3.27 -0.76
CA GLY A 181 5.00 -4.07 -1.18
C GLY A 181 6.00 -4.25 -0.04
N ALA A 182 7.01 -5.08 -0.29
CA ALA A 182 8.17 -5.12 0.59
C ALA A 182 9.45 -5.56 -0.15
N ASN A 183 10.58 -5.22 0.44
CA ASN A 183 11.90 -5.79 0.14
C ASN A 183 12.59 -6.18 1.45
N THR A 184 13.35 -7.26 1.45
CA THR A 184 14.25 -7.58 2.59
C THR A 184 15.69 -7.29 2.22
N TYR A 185 16.47 -6.86 3.22
CA TYR A 185 17.86 -6.47 3.04
C TYR A 185 18.70 -7.14 4.13
N LEU A 186 19.55 -8.06 3.70
CA LEU A 186 20.53 -8.76 4.54
C LEU A 186 21.92 -8.20 4.23
N THR A 187 22.54 -7.52 5.20
CA THR A 187 23.84 -6.87 5.04
C THR A 187 24.85 -7.47 6.02
N PRO A 188 26.06 -7.86 5.57
CA PRO A 188 27.09 -8.41 6.45
C PRO A 188 27.71 -7.36 7.37
N PRO A 189 28.39 -7.79 8.46
CA PRO A 189 29.04 -6.87 9.39
C PRO A 189 30.04 -5.92 8.71
N GLY A 190 30.07 -4.67 9.15
CA GLY A 190 31.05 -3.66 8.72
C GLY A 190 30.91 -3.19 7.27
N THR A 191 29.82 -3.52 6.55
CA THR A 191 29.63 -3.12 5.15
C THR A 191 28.40 -2.25 4.92
N GLN A 192 28.38 -1.60 3.76
CA GLN A 192 27.24 -0.87 3.23
C GLN A 192 26.86 -1.46 1.87
N GLY A 193 25.57 -1.69 1.63
CA GLY A 193 25.09 -2.33 0.39
C GLY A 193 24.66 -1.35 -0.70
N PHE A 194 24.23 -0.15 -0.32
CA PHE A 194 23.58 0.81 -1.20
C PHE A 194 24.15 2.21 -0.97
N ALA A 195 24.29 2.98 -2.06
CA ALA A 195 24.61 4.40 -1.98
C ALA A 195 23.44 5.19 -1.34
N PRO A 196 23.69 6.40 -0.83
CA PRO A 196 22.61 7.33 -0.46
C PRO A 196 21.64 7.57 -1.62
N HIS A 197 20.34 7.49 -1.36
CA HIS A 197 19.28 7.73 -2.34
C HIS A 197 17.96 8.08 -1.64
N TYR A 198 16.97 8.56 -2.39
CA TYR A 198 15.58 8.57 -1.96
C TYR A 198 14.72 7.72 -2.91
N ASP A 199 13.64 7.16 -2.37
CA ASP A 199 12.66 6.37 -3.14
C ASP A 199 11.40 7.17 -3.46
N ASP A 200 10.54 6.62 -4.33
CA ASP A 200 9.22 7.13 -4.72
C ASP A 200 8.05 6.54 -3.91
N ILE A 201 8.36 5.91 -2.77
CA ILE A 201 7.39 5.25 -1.89
C ILE A 201 7.45 5.74 -0.45
N GLU A 202 6.36 5.55 0.28
CA GLU A 202 6.34 5.73 1.73
C GLU A 202 6.94 4.48 2.39
N ALA A 203 8.05 4.65 3.13
CA ALA A 203 8.85 3.54 3.62
C ALA A 203 8.69 3.30 5.13
N PHE A 204 8.44 2.05 5.50
CA PHE A 204 8.47 1.56 6.88
C PHE A 204 9.55 0.48 7.01
N VAL A 205 10.70 0.84 7.58
CA VAL A 205 11.83 -0.07 7.86
C VAL A 205 11.61 -0.77 9.20
N LEU A 206 11.39 -2.08 9.18
CA LEU A 206 11.24 -2.94 10.35
C LEU A 206 12.55 -3.71 10.55
N GLN A 207 13.30 -3.39 11.61
CA GLN A 207 14.55 -4.07 11.92
C GLN A 207 14.25 -5.46 12.50
N LEU A 208 14.68 -6.53 11.82
CA LEU A 208 14.33 -7.91 12.16
C LEU A 208 15.42 -8.61 12.96
N GLU A 209 16.68 -8.47 12.52
CA GLU A 209 17.84 -9.09 13.17
C GLU A 209 19.02 -8.12 13.22
N GLY A 210 19.86 -8.29 14.24
CA GLY A 210 21.11 -7.55 14.37
C GLY A 210 20.91 -6.04 14.51
N LYS A 211 21.84 -5.25 13.96
CA LYS A 211 21.84 -3.79 14.08
C LYS A 211 22.31 -3.11 12.82
N LYS A 212 21.74 -1.94 12.51
CA LYS A 212 22.16 -1.12 11.36
C LYS A 212 22.20 0.35 11.74
N HIS A 213 23.28 1.02 11.36
CA HIS A 213 23.40 2.46 11.47
C HIS A 213 22.68 3.11 10.29
N TRP A 214 21.76 4.03 10.58
CA TRP A 214 20.91 4.71 9.61
C TRP A 214 21.08 6.21 9.72
N ARG A 215 21.19 6.86 8.56
CA ARG A 215 21.18 8.31 8.40
C ARG A 215 20.08 8.68 7.41
N VAL A 216 19.20 9.58 7.81
CA VAL A 216 18.08 10.10 7.01
C VAL A 216 18.20 11.61 6.91
N TYR A 217 17.99 12.15 5.72
CA TYR A 217 18.16 13.55 5.37
C TYR A 217 16.87 14.10 4.77
N ARG A 218 16.64 15.40 4.94
CA ARG A 218 15.52 16.09 4.28
C ARG A 218 15.76 16.14 2.76
N PRO A 219 14.69 16.26 1.95
CA PRO A 219 14.80 16.70 0.57
C PRO A 219 15.68 17.94 0.45
N ARG A 220 16.60 17.96 -0.53
CA ARG A 220 17.59 19.04 -0.70
C ARG A 220 16.96 20.29 -1.31
N THR A 221 15.91 20.09 -2.11
CA THR A 221 15.16 21.14 -2.81
C THR A 221 13.66 20.86 -2.73
N ASP A 222 12.84 21.87 -2.99
CA ASP A 222 11.37 21.72 -3.03
C ASP A 222 10.92 20.70 -4.10
N ALA A 223 11.68 20.54 -5.19
CA ALA A 223 11.38 19.56 -6.24
C ALA A 223 11.60 18.10 -5.79
N GLU A 224 12.38 17.88 -4.73
CA GLU A 224 12.62 16.57 -4.12
C GLU A 224 11.62 16.27 -3.00
N VAL A 225 10.72 17.20 -2.65
CA VAL A 225 9.67 16.95 -1.66
C VAL A 225 8.57 16.13 -2.31
N LEU A 226 8.34 14.92 -1.79
CA LEU A 226 7.33 13.98 -2.28
C LEU A 226 7.46 13.68 -3.79
N PRO A 227 8.64 13.27 -4.28
CA PRO A 227 8.91 13.11 -5.70
C PRO A 227 8.08 11.98 -6.30
N GLN A 228 7.85 12.04 -7.61
CA GLN A 228 7.13 10.99 -8.34
C GLN A 228 8.00 9.77 -8.67
N PHE A 229 9.33 9.93 -8.62
CA PHE A 229 10.30 8.92 -9.06
C PHE A 229 11.50 8.89 -8.10
N SER A 230 12.11 7.71 -7.94
CA SER A 230 13.31 7.53 -7.12
C SER A 230 14.50 8.32 -7.68
N SER A 231 15.45 8.66 -6.80
CA SER A 231 16.68 9.35 -7.20
C SER A 231 17.66 8.42 -7.91
N ALA A 232 18.65 9.01 -8.57
CA ALA A 232 19.91 8.31 -8.82
C ALA A 232 20.67 8.05 -7.50
N ASN A 233 21.73 7.24 -7.56
CA ASN A 233 22.66 7.12 -6.45
C ASN A 233 23.37 8.47 -6.22
N LEU A 234 23.34 8.96 -4.99
CA LEU A 234 23.97 10.22 -4.60
C LEU A 234 25.34 9.97 -3.96
N THR A 235 26.21 10.97 -4.04
CA THR A 235 27.52 10.99 -3.39
C THR A 235 27.44 11.61 -2.01
N GLN A 236 28.42 11.34 -1.13
CA GLN A 236 28.45 11.95 0.21
C GLN A 236 28.56 13.49 0.17
N ALA A 237 29.18 14.04 -0.88
CA ALA A 237 29.31 15.49 -1.07
C ALA A 237 27.98 16.20 -1.40
N GLU A 238 26.98 15.44 -1.86
CA GLU A 238 25.64 15.94 -2.15
C GLU A 238 24.71 15.92 -0.92
N LEU A 239 25.18 15.34 0.19
CA LEU A 239 24.39 15.22 1.41
C LEU A 239 24.63 16.42 2.32
N GLY A 240 23.57 16.86 3.00
CA GLY A 240 23.67 17.78 4.14
C GLY A 240 23.78 17.04 5.46
N GLU A 241 23.41 17.72 6.55
CA GLU A 241 23.31 17.10 7.88
C GLU A 241 22.10 16.15 7.97
N PRO A 242 22.25 14.95 8.58
CA PRO A 242 21.13 14.06 8.78
C PRO A 242 20.11 14.69 9.74
N VAL A 243 18.83 14.65 9.37
CA VAL A 243 17.73 15.04 10.27
C VAL A 243 17.47 13.96 11.31
N LEU A 244 17.89 12.72 11.03
CA LEU A 244 17.83 11.59 11.93
C LEU A 244 19.03 10.68 11.69
N GLU A 245 19.80 10.41 12.75
CA GLU A 245 20.91 9.46 12.76
C GLU A 245 20.73 8.53 13.96
N THR A 246 20.71 7.21 13.71
CA THR A 246 20.45 6.22 14.77
C THR A 246 21.02 4.86 14.40
N VAL A 247 21.32 4.05 15.40
CA VAL A 247 21.41 2.60 15.21
C VAL A 247 20.03 2.00 15.48
N LEU A 248 19.49 1.26 14.51
CA LEU A 248 18.30 0.43 14.72
C LEU A 248 18.72 -0.92 15.27
N GLU A 249 17.94 -1.42 16.23
CA GLU A 249 18.08 -2.78 16.76
C GLU A 249 16.81 -3.58 16.47
N ALA A 250 16.91 -4.92 16.53
CA ALA A 250 15.76 -5.80 16.29
C ALA A 250 14.53 -5.34 17.08
N GLY A 251 13.39 -5.26 16.39
CA GLY A 251 12.13 -4.76 16.94
C GLY A 251 11.86 -3.27 16.72
N ASP A 252 12.84 -2.46 16.31
CA ASP A 252 12.64 -1.03 16.05
C ASP A 252 11.97 -0.76 14.69
N LEU A 253 11.23 0.36 14.60
CA LEU A 253 10.65 0.88 13.36
C LEU A 253 11.27 2.23 13.01
N LEU A 254 11.61 2.40 11.74
CA LEU A 254 11.90 3.70 11.15
C LEU A 254 10.96 3.94 9.96
N TYR A 255 10.20 5.03 10.00
CA TYR A 255 9.41 5.51 8.87
C TYR A 255 10.03 6.80 8.31
N PHE A 256 9.97 6.97 6.99
CA PHE A 256 10.24 8.25 6.33
C PHE A 256 9.43 8.39 5.02
N PRO A 257 9.00 9.61 4.68
CA PRO A 257 8.33 9.87 3.41
C PRO A 257 9.22 9.68 2.18
N ARG A 258 8.58 9.46 1.02
CA ARG A 258 9.29 9.52 -0.27
C ARG A 258 10.00 10.88 -0.44
N GLY A 259 11.19 10.85 -1.02
CA GLY A 259 12.06 12.03 -1.16
C GLY A 259 13.04 12.28 0.00
N PHE A 260 12.87 11.61 1.15
CA PHE A 260 13.89 11.65 2.20
C PHE A 260 15.07 10.78 1.80
N ILE A 261 16.23 11.41 1.59
CA ILE A 261 17.46 10.68 1.29
C ILE A 261 17.82 9.84 2.51
N HIS A 262 18.28 8.62 2.29
CA HIS A 262 18.70 7.73 3.35
C HIS A 262 19.89 6.88 2.94
N GLN A 263 20.67 6.47 3.93
CA GLN A 263 21.71 5.46 3.79
C GLN A 263 21.82 4.66 5.08
N GLY A 264 22.26 3.41 4.97
CA GLY A 264 22.52 2.58 6.13
C GLY A 264 23.65 1.58 5.96
N ASP A 265 24.51 1.51 6.97
CA ASP A 265 25.70 0.67 7.07
C ASP A 265 25.62 -0.24 8.30
N CYS A 266 26.22 -1.43 8.23
CA CYS A 266 26.30 -2.32 9.38
C CYS A 266 27.47 -1.95 10.28
N LEU A 267 27.25 -2.13 11.58
CA LEU A 267 28.31 -2.05 12.58
C LEU A 267 29.35 -3.16 12.36
N PRO A 268 30.60 -3.01 12.86
CA PRO A 268 31.71 -3.91 12.51
C PRO A 268 31.50 -5.39 12.85
N GLU A 269 30.76 -5.72 13.91
CA GLU A 269 30.70 -7.09 14.47
C GLU A 269 29.34 -7.78 14.31
N VAL A 270 28.34 -7.11 13.73
CA VAL A 270 26.96 -7.63 13.67
C VAL A 270 26.35 -7.38 12.30
N HIS A 271 25.68 -8.39 11.77
CA HIS A 271 24.91 -8.26 10.53
C HIS A 271 23.64 -7.46 10.77
N SER A 272 22.93 -7.16 9.70
CA SER A 272 21.57 -6.61 9.77
C SER A 272 20.66 -7.35 8.83
N LEU A 273 19.47 -7.71 9.31
CA LEU A 273 18.32 -8.02 8.48
C LEU A 273 17.20 -7.03 8.79
N HIS A 274 16.66 -6.38 7.77
CA HIS A 274 15.42 -5.62 7.89
C HIS A 274 14.50 -5.92 6.71
N ILE A 275 13.20 -5.68 6.92
CA ILE A 275 12.21 -5.63 5.86
C ILE A 275 11.69 -4.20 5.75
N THR A 276 11.70 -3.65 4.55
CA THR A 276 11.06 -2.36 4.26
C THR A 276 9.70 -2.65 3.66
N VAL A 277 8.64 -2.30 4.39
CA VAL A 277 7.28 -2.26 3.85
C VAL A 277 7.10 -0.93 3.13
N SER A 278 6.66 -0.97 1.88
CA SER A 278 6.47 0.21 1.04
C SER A 278 5.02 0.32 0.55
N SER A 279 4.53 1.55 0.39
CA SER A 279 3.21 1.83 -0.19
C SER A 279 3.17 3.22 -0.83
N TYR A 280 2.02 3.61 -1.39
CA TYR A 280 1.75 4.95 -1.93
C TYR A 280 2.55 5.36 -3.19
N GLN A 281 3.13 4.41 -3.91
CA GLN A 281 3.71 4.67 -5.23
C GLN A 281 2.63 5.21 -6.17
N ARG A 282 2.90 6.32 -6.87
CA ARG A 282 1.98 6.94 -7.85
C ARG A 282 0.54 7.11 -7.32
N ASN A 283 0.40 7.41 -6.03
CA ASN A 283 -0.88 7.54 -5.34
C ASN A 283 -1.17 9.00 -4.92
N SER A 284 -0.77 9.98 -5.72
CA SER A 284 -0.93 11.42 -5.42
C SER A 284 -2.22 12.04 -5.98
N TRP A 285 -2.47 13.31 -5.66
CA TRP A 285 -3.49 14.14 -6.31
C TRP A 285 -3.19 14.37 -7.80
N GLY A 286 -1.92 14.45 -8.19
CA GLY A 286 -1.52 14.55 -9.60
C GLY A 286 -1.95 13.30 -10.38
N ASP A 287 -1.65 12.12 -9.84
CA ASP A 287 -2.06 10.84 -10.43
C ASP A 287 -3.59 10.70 -10.52
N PHE A 288 -4.33 11.28 -9.56
CA PHE A 288 -5.79 11.33 -9.64
C PHE A 288 -6.27 12.22 -10.79
N LEU A 289 -5.67 13.42 -10.92
CA LEU A 289 -6.02 14.37 -11.98
C LEU A 289 -5.64 13.85 -13.37
N GLU A 290 -4.61 13.01 -13.50
CA GLU A 290 -4.28 12.30 -14.74
C GLU A 290 -5.41 11.38 -15.23
N LYS A 291 -6.29 10.90 -14.33
CA LYS A 291 -7.50 10.15 -14.69
C LYS A 291 -8.71 11.07 -14.86
N LEU A 292 -8.89 12.04 -13.96
CA LEU A 292 -10.07 12.90 -13.93
C LEU A 292 -10.15 13.86 -15.13
N ILE A 293 -9.04 14.53 -15.47
CA ILE A 293 -9.05 15.60 -16.48
C ILE A 293 -9.41 15.06 -17.88
N PRO A 294 -8.83 13.96 -18.36
CA PRO A 294 -9.23 13.40 -19.65
C PRO A 294 -10.71 13.00 -19.70
N ALA A 295 -11.23 12.39 -18.61
CA ALA A 295 -12.64 12.01 -18.52
C ALA A 295 -13.57 13.24 -18.53
N ALA A 296 -13.23 14.29 -17.77
CA ALA A 296 -13.97 15.54 -17.77
C ALA A 296 -13.98 16.20 -19.15
N LEU A 297 -12.86 16.16 -19.87
CA LEU A 297 -12.74 16.72 -21.22
C LEU A 297 -13.61 15.96 -22.21
N GLN A 298 -13.65 14.63 -22.12
CA GLN A 298 -14.50 13.80 -22.96
C GLN A 298 -15.98 14.15 -22.76
N MET A 299 -16.44 14.25 -21.52
CA MET A 299 -17.83 14.66 -21.21
C MET A 299 -18.14 16.08 -21.73
N ALA A 300 -17.23 17.03 -21.51
CA ALA A 300 -17.40 18.39 -22.01
C ALA A 300 -17.49 18.46 -23.54
N LEU A 301 -16.71 17.63 -24.25
CA LEU A 301 -16.75 17.51 -25.71
C LEU A 301 -18.06 16.94 -26.23
N GLU A 302 -18.78 16.14 -25.45
CA GLU A 302 -20.08 15.58 -25.82
C GLU A 302 -21.22 16.57 -25.56
N GLU A 303 -21.17 17.26 -24.43
CA GLU A 303 -22.30 18.07 -23.94
C GLU A 303 -22.24 19.54 -24.34
N ASP A 304 -21.04 20.12 -24.51
CA ASP A 304 -20.87 21.56 -24.67
C ASP A 304 -20.17 21.97 -25.97
N VAL A 305 -20.92 22.69 -26.80
CA VAL A 305 -20.44 23.18 -28.10
C VAL A 305 -19.23 24.11 -27.97
N GLU A 306 -19.05 24.80 -26.83
CA GLU A 306 -17.89 25.68 -26.64
C GLU A 306 -16.56 24.92 -26.71
N TYR A 307 -16.51 23.66 -26.28
CA TYR A 307 -15.32 22.79 -26.39
C TYR A 307 -15.16 22.21 -27.79
N ARG A 308 -16.21 22.20 -28.61
CA ARG A 308 -16.19 21.73 -30.00
C ARG A 308 -15.93 22.83 -31.03
N ARG A 309 -15.95 24.11 -30.63
CA ARG A 309 -15.64 25.23 -31.53
C ARG A 309 -14.18 25.15 -32.00
N GLY A 310 -13.98 25.31 -33.30
CA GLY A 310 -12.64 25.32 -33.89
C GLY A 310 -11.77 26.47 -33.37
N LEU A 311 -10.46 26.24 -33.29
CA LEU A 311 -9.49 27.28 -32.96
C LEU A 311 -9.50 28.42 -34.01
N PRO A 312 -9.09 29.65 -33.65
CA PRO A 312 -8.88 30.71 -34.62
C PRO A 312 -7.90 30.26 -35.72
N MET A 313 -8.23 30.48 -36.99
CA MET A 313 -7.42 29.95 -38.12
C MET A 313 -5.97 30.47 -38.13
N ASP A 314 -5.73 31.64 -37.56
CA ASP A 314 -4.45 32.34 -37.53
C ASP A 314 -3.67 32.15 -36.21
N TYR A 315 -4.13 31.28 -35.29
CA TYR A 315 -3.55 31.15 -33.95
C TYR A 315 -2.04 30.85 -33.93
N LEU A 316 -1.54 30.15 -34.96
CA LEU A 316 -0.11 29.84 -35.11
C LEU A 316 0.78 31.08 -35.31
N GLN A 317 0.20 32.24 -35.66
CA GLN A 317 0.95 33.48 -35.85
C GLN A 317 1.26 34.20 -34.52
N TYR A 318 0.56 33.88 -33.43
CA TYR A 318 0.70 34.56 -32.13
C TYR A 318 0.74 33.62 -30.91
N MET A 319 0.50 32.33 -31.11
CA MET A 319 0.69 31.28 -30.10
C MET A 319 1.92 30.40 -30.43
N GLY A 320 2.33 29.56 -29.47
CA GLY A 320 3.52 28.72 -29.57
C GLY A 320 4.78 29.37 -28.98
N VAL A 321 5.83 28.56 -28.77
CA VAL A 321 7.07 28.97 -28.09
C VAL A 321 7.77 30.13 -28.81
N ALA A 322 7.76 30.12 -30.15
CA ALA A 322 8.36 31.19 -30.97
C ALA A 322 7.67 32.55 -30.80
N ASN A 323 6.42 32.57 -30.31
CA ASN A 323 5.63 33.79 -30.07
C ASN A 323 5.40 34.03 -28.56
N SER A 324 6.21 33.45 -27.69
CA SER A 324 6.00 33.50 -26.23
C SER A 324 6.08 34.91 -25.66
N ASP A 325 6.97 35.74 -26.22
CA ASP A 325 7.20 37.14 -25.82
C ASP A 325 6.46 38.16 -26.71
N THR A 326 5.67 37.69 -27.68
CA THR A 326 4.93 38.57 -28.58
C THR A 326 3.81 39.29 -27.83
N VAL A 327 3.83 40.62 -27.87
CA VAL A 327 2.75 41.47 -27.34
C VAL A 327 1.63 41.56 -28.37
N ASP A 328 0.66 40.67 -28.26
CA ASP A 328 -0.52 40.60 -29.13
C ASP A 328 -1.80 40.46 -28.29
N ALA A 329 -2.81 41.30 -28.54
CA ALA A 329 -4.08 41.24 -27.85
C ALA A 329 -4.80 39.88 -28.09
N ARG A 330 -4.61 39.26 -29.26
CA ARG A 330 -5.16 37.94 -29.59
C ARG A 330 -4.56 36.84 -28.73
N ARG A 331 -3.26 36.92 -28.40
CA ARG A 331 -2.59 35.99 -27.48
C ARG A 331 -3.21 36.07 -26.08
N THR A 332 -3.44 37.28 -25.59
CA THR A 332 -4.10 37.51 -24.29
C THR A 332 -5.50 36.90 -24.28
N ALA A 333 -6.33 37.22 -25.29
CA ALA A 333 -7.68 36.67 -25.42
C ALA A 333 -7.70 35.13 -25.57
N PHE A 334 -6.71 34.55 -26.26
CA PHE A 334 -6.56 33.10 -26.38
C PHE A 334 -6.27 32.44 -25.02
N VAL A 335 -5.35 33.00 -24.23
CA VAL A 335 -5.04 32.50 -22.89
C VAL A 335 -6.25 32.63 -21.96
N GLU A 336 -6.96 33.77 -21.98
CA GLU A 336 -8.19 33.96 -21.22
C GLU A 336 -9.27 32.94 -21.59
N LYS A 337 -9.41 32.63 -22.89
CA LYS A 337 -10.33 31.59 -23.36
C LYS A 337 -9.95 30.22 -22.82
N VAL A 338 -8.66 29.84 -22.86
CA VAL A 338 -8.17 28.58 -22.28
C VAL A 338 -8.45 28.53 -20.77
N GLN A 339 -8.16 29.59 -20.02
CA GLN A 339 -8.43 29.66 -18.58
C GLN A 339 -9.92 29.52 -18.27
N SER A 340 -10.79 30.19 -19.05
CA SER A 340 -12.23 30.07 -18.90
C SER A 340 -12.73 28.65 -19.18
N LEU A 341 -12.20 27.97 -20.19
CA LEU A 341 -12.56 26.58 -20.49
C LEU A 341 -12.06 25.64 -19.40
N ILE A 342 -10.83 25.77 -18.92
CA ILE A 342 -10.31 24.96 -17.81
C ILE A 342 -11.16 25.16 -16.54
N LYS A 343 -11.56 26.41 -16.23
CA LYS A 343 -12.44 26.68 -15.09
C LYS A 343 -13.80 26.01 -15.24
N LYS A 344 -14.37 26.06 -16.46
CA LYS A 344 -15.66 25.41 -16.78
C LYS A 344 -15.56 23.89 -16.77
N LEU A 345 -14.37 23.33 -17.02
CA LEU A 345 -14.16 21.88 -17.10
C LEU A 345 -14.50 21.17 -15.78
N VAL A 346 -14.38 21.88 -14.65
CA VAL A 346 -14.76 21.37 -13.32
C VAL A 346 -16.23 20.96 -13.26
N ASP A 347 -17.11 21.64 -14.00
CA ASP A 347 -18.54 21.33 -14.04
C ASP A 347 -18.84 19.98 -14.70
N TYR A 348 -17.89 19.45 -15.48
CA TYR A 348 -17.98 18.16 -16.19
C TYR A 348 -17.16 17.05 -15.53
N ALA A 349 -16.55 17.29 -14.37
CA ALA A 349 -15.60 16.37 -13.78
C ALA A 349 -16.30 15.12 -13.16
N PRO A 350 -16.15 13.91 -13.73
CA PRO A 350 -16.77 12.71 -13.17
C PRO A 350 -15.91 12.15 -12.04
N ILE A 351 -15.94 12.82 -10.89
CA ILE A 351 -15.05 12.53 -9.75
C ILE A 351 -15.17 11.07 -9.31
N ASP A 352 -16.39 10.57 -9.13
CA ASP A 352 -16.62 9.20 -8.66
C ASP A 352 -16.13 8.15 -9.67
N ALA A 353 -16.41 8.34 -10.96
CA ALA A 353 -15.92 7.43 -12.00
C ALA A 353 -14.38 7.43 -12.09
N ALA A 354 -13.72 8.58 -11.90
CA ALA A 354 -12.27 8.65 -11.84
C ALA A 354 -11.71 7.92 -10.61
N VAL A 355 -12.42 7.97 -9.47
CA VAL A 355 -12.08 7.17 -8.29
C VAL A 355 -12.23 5.68 -8.58
N ASP A 356 -13.28 5.26 -9.28
CA ASP A 356 -13.48 3.85 -9.67
C ASP A 356 -12.38 3.36 -10.61
N GLN A 357 -11.96 4.16 -11.58
CA GLN A 357 -10.85 3.79 -12.47
C GLN A 357 -9.53 3.65 -11.71
N ARG A 358 -9.29 4.49 -10.69
CA ARG A 358 -8.12 4.32 -9.80
C ARG A 358 -8.26 3.08 -8.92
N ALA A 359 -9.46 2.83 -8.38
CA ALA A 359 -9.75 1.67 -7.55
C ALA A 359 -9.56 0.36 -8.35
N LYS A 360 -9.96 0.32 -9.63
CA LYS A 360 -9.68 -0.78 -10.55
C LYS A 360 -8.18 -1.09 -10.64
N SER A 361 -7.34 -0.07 -10.89
CA SER A 361 -5.88 -0.26 -10.89
C SER A 361 -5.37 -0.77 -9.54
N PHE A 362 -5.83 -0.18 -8.44
CA PHE A 362 -5.47 -0.64 -7.10
C PHE A 362 -5.85 -2.10 -6.84
N LEU A 363 -7.04 -2.55 -7.26
CA LEU A 363 -7.45 -3.94 -7.11
C LEU A 363 -6.58 -4.91 -7.92
N HIS A 364 -6.08 -4.49 -9.09
CA HIS A 364 -5.13 -5.28 -9.86
C HIS A 364 -3.77 -5.38 -9.17
N ASP A 365 -3.34 -4.33 -8.49
CA ASP A 365 -2.06 -4.27 -7.76
C ASP A 365 -2.08 -5.07 -6.44
N CYS A 366 -3.27 -5.28 -5.88
CA CYS A 366 -3.47 -5.90 -4.58
C CYS A 366 -2.96 -7.35 -4.51
N LEU A 367 -2.39 -7.71 -3.36
CA LEU A 367 -2.19 -9.11 -3.02
C LEU A 367 -3.55 -9.78 -2.80
N PRO A 368 -3.69 -11.08 -3.11
CA PRO A 368 -4.88 -11.85 -2.75
C PRO A 368 -5.03 -11.92 -1.22
N PRO A 369 -6.25 -12.01 -0.69
CA PRO A 369 -6.47 -12.05 0.76
C PRO A 369 -5.98 -13.37 1.36
N VAL A 370 -5.27 -13.31 2.49
CA VAL A 370 -5.01 -14.51 3.31
C VAL A 370 -6.19 -14.74 4.25
N LEU A 371 -6.97 -15.79 4.00
CA LEU A 371 -8.18 -16.08 4.75
C LEU A 371 -7.89 -16.57 6.18
N THR A 372 -8.69 -16.11 7.13
CA THR A 372 -8.77 -16.75 8.45
C THR A 372 -9.36 -18.15 8.32
N GLN A 373 -9.14 -18.99 9.34
CA GLN A 373 -9.70 -20.35 9.35
C GLN A 373 -11.23 -20.31 9.21
N ASN A 374 -11.90 -19.42 9.93
CA ASN A 374 -13.35 -19.26 9.86
C ASN A 374 -13.82 -18.77 8.47
N GLU A 375 -13.15 -17.77 7.88
CA GLU A 375 -13.46 -17.32 6.52
C GLU A 375 -13.29 -18.45 5.49
N LYS A 376 -12.27 -19.29 5.66
CA LYS A 376 -12.06 -20.45 4.78
C LYS A 376 -13.19 -21.47 4.92
N GLU A 377 -13.56 -21.85 6.14
CA GLU A 377 -14.64 -22.81 6.43
C GLU A 377 -16.04 -22.31 5.99
N GLN A 378 -16.24 -20.99 5.92
CA GLN A 378 -17.51 -20.35 5.57
C GLN A 378 -17.64 -19.97 4.08
N SER A 379 -16.60 -20.18 3.28
CA SER A 379 -16.55 -19.84 1.86
C SER A 379 -16.34 -21.08 0.98
N VAL A 380 -16.34 -20.89 -0.34
CA VAL A 380 -16.06 -21.97 -1.30
C VAL A 380 -14.72 -22.67 -1.06
N TYR A 381 -13.74 -22.00 -0.47
CA TYR A 381 -12.41 -22.55 -0.21
C TYR A 381 -12.37 -23.64 0.88
N GLY A 382 -13.41 -23.73 1.70
CA GLY A 382 -13.63 -24.79 2.69
C GLY A 382 -14.76 -25.74 2.32
N PHE A 383 -15.36 -25.58 1.13
CA PHE A 383 -16.48 -26.40 0.68
C PHE A 383 -16.03 -27.86 0.50
N PRO A 384 -16.82 -28.86 0.97
CA PRO A 384 -16.34 -30.24 1.12
C PRO A 384 -16.38 -31.08 -0.17
N ALA A 385 -16.59 -30.44 -1.32
CA ALA A 385 -16.56 -31.08 -2.64
C ALA A 385 -15.23 -31.82 -2.83
N ARG A 386 -15.29 -33.12 -3.12
CA ARG A 386 -14.09 -33.98 -3.24
C ARG A 386 -14.33 -35.20 -4.11
N TRP A 387 -13.24 -35.80 -4.58
CA TRP A 387 -13.25 -37.11 -5.20
C TRP A 387 -13.19 -38.20 -4.13
N GLN A 388 -14.18 -39.08 -4.06
CA GLN A 388 -14.24 -40.17 -3.10
C GLN A 388 -14.93 -41.40 -3.73
N ASP A 389 -14.39 -42.60 -3.47
CA ASP A 389 -14.97 -43.87 -3.93
C ASP A 389 -15.26 -43.93 -5.45
N GLY A 390 -14.44 -43.23 -6.26
CA GLY A 390 -14.56 -43.22 -7.72
C GLY A 390 -15.56 -42.23 -8.31
N ALA A 391 -16.13 -41.34 -7.50
CA ALA A 391 -17.07 -40.31 -7.93
C ALA A 391 -16.83 -38.95 -7.23
N PRO A 392 -17.29 -37.83 -7.80
CA PRO A 392 -17.38 -36.57 -7.07
C PRO A 392 -18.47 -36.65 -5.99
N CYS A 393 -18.17 -36.16 -4.79
CA CYS A 393 -19.09 -36.11 -3.64
C CYS A 393 -19.19 -34.68 -3.09
N ASN A 394 -20.35 -34.33 -2.52
CA ASN A 394 -20.65 -33.02 -1.93
C ASN A 394 -20.44 -31.84 -2.90
N VAL A 395 -20.93 -31.97 -4.13
CA VAL A 395 -20.74 -30.95 -5.18
C VAL A 395 -21.85 -29.89 -5.20
N ASP A 396 -23.00 -30.17 -4.61
CA ASP A 396 -24.18 -29.30 -4.72
C ASP A 396 -24.10 -28.14 -3.72
N ILE A 397 -23.89 -26.92 -4.23
CA ILE A 397 -23.94 -25.69 -3.45
C ILE A 397 -25.40 -25.28 -3.28
N LEU A 398 -25.96 -25.50 -2.09
CA LEU A 398 -27.35 -25.18 -1.77
C LEU A 398 -27.46 -23.86 -1.01
N ILE A 399 -27.67 -22.77 -1.75
CA ILE A 399 -28.05 -21.47 -1.20
C ILE A 399 -29.57 -21.33 -1.27
N THR A 400 -30.17 -20.88 -0.18
CA THR A 400 -31.60 -20.67 -0.04
C THR A 400 -31.87 -19.23 0.38
N LYS A 401 -33.14 -18.81 0.34
CA LYS A 401 -33.55 -17.48 0.81
C LYS A 401 -33.14 -17.18 2.27
N ASP A 402 -33.08 -18.22 3.10
CA ASP A 402 -32.77 -18.15 4.53
C ASP A 402 -31.25 -18.23 4.79
N THR A 403 -30.45 -18.47 3.75
CA THR A 403 -28.99 -18.46 3.88
C THR A 403 -28.51 -17.05 4.21
N GLU A 404 -27.82 -16.91 5.33
CA GLU A 404 -27.21 -15.64 5.74
C GLU A 404 -25.81 -15.51 5.11
N ILE A 405 -25.62 -14.51 4.25
CA ILE A 405 -24.40 -14.24 3.48
C ILE A 405 -23.77 -12.89 3.86
N ARG A 406 -22.48 -12.73 3.60
CA ARG A 406 -21.78 -11.44 3.61
C ARG A 406 -20.59 -11.48 2.65
N LEU A 407 -20.11 -10.32 2.20
CA LEU A 407 -18.83 -10.23 1.52
C LEU A 407 -17.72 -10.85 2.37
N LEU A 408 -16.84 -11.60 1.71
CA LEU A 408 -15.69 -12.26 2.34
C LEU A 408 -14.86 -11.22 3.09
N ARG A 409 -14.53 -10.10 2.45
CA ARG A 409 -13.87 -8.91 3.01
C ARG A 409 -14.37 -7.63 2.33
N HIS A 410 -14.14 -6.48 2.96
CA HIS A 410 -14.53 -5.19 2.38
C HIS A 410 -13.64 -4.80 1.19
N GLY A 411 -12.32 -4.82 1.37
CA GLY A 411 -11.35 -4.32 0.38
C GLY A 411 -11.01 -5.26 -0.77
N ILE A 412 -11.83 -6.27 -1.08
CA ILE A 412 -11.53 -7.26 -2.13
C ILE A 412 -12.35 -7.12 -3.40
N VAL A 413 -13.32 -6.20 -3.43
CA VAL A 413 -14.17 -5.96 -4.62
C VAL A 413 -14.39 -4.46 -4.87
N ARG A 414 -14.60 -4.11 -6.14
CA ARG A 414 -15.03 -2.77 -6.57
C ARG A 414 -15.98 -2.89 -7.74
N LEU A 415 -17.14 -2.25 -7.62
CA LEU A 415 -18.09 -2.10 -8.72
C LEU A 415 -17.69 -0.88 -9.54
N CYS A 416 -17.55 -1.04 -10.85
CA CYS A 416 -17.13 0.00 -11.77
C CYS A 416 -18.09 0.04 -12.96
N ASN A 417 -18.54 1.24 -13.34
CA ASN A 417 -19.27 1.43 -14.59
C ASN A 417 -18.27 1.64 -15.74
N GLU A 418 -18.30 0.77 -16.74
CA GLU A 418 -17.45 0.83 -17.93
C GLU A 418 -18.30 0.96 -19.20
N GLU A 419 -17.68 1.34 -20.32
CA GLU A 419 -18.39 1.46 -21.61
C GLU A 419 -19.08 0.15 -22.04
N ALA A 420 -18.51 -0.99 -21.66
CA ALA A 420 -19.05 -2.32 -21.96
C ALA A 420 -20.16 -2.79 -21.01
N GLY A 421 -20.34 -2.13 -19.85
CA GLY A 421 -21.28 -2.56 -18.82
C GLY A 421 -20.75 -2.36 -17.41
N VAL A 422 -21.46 -2.91 -16.43
CA VAL A 422 -21.07 -2.84 -15.01
C VAL A 422 -20.14 -4.00 -14.69
N MET A 423 -18.94 -3.70 -14.19
CA MET A 423 -17.91 -4.69 -13.88
C MET A 423 -17.64 -4.74 -12.38
N LEU A 424 -17.68 -5.92 -11.79
CA LEU A 424 -17.23 -6.18 -10.41
C LEU A 424 -15.80 -6.72 -10.43
N TYR A 425 -14.83 -5.84 -10.22
CA TYR A 425 -13.43 -6.23 -10.06
C TYR A 425 -13.21 -6.88 -8.70
N TYR A 426 -12.31 -7.85 -8.63
CA TYR A 426 -11.99 -8.56 -7.38
C TYR A 426 -10.54 -9.04 -7.27
N THR A 427 -10.09 -9.31 -6.04
CA THR A 427 -8.67 -9.65 -5.76
C THR A 427 -8.42 -11.10 -5.35
N THR A 428 -9.46 -11.91 -5.18
CA THR A 428 -9.36 -13.28 -4.64
C THR A 428 -8.59 -14.24 -5.54
N GLU A 429 -8.52 -13.94 -6.84
CA GLU A 429 -7.76 -14.67 -7.86
C GLU A 429 -6.44 -13.97 -8.24
N ASN A 430 -6.03 -12.90 -7.55
CA ASN A 430 -4.75 -12.24 -7.85
C ASN A 430 -3.57 -13.14 -7.50
N SER A 431 -2.46 -12.94 -8.20
CA SER A 431 -1.19 -13.58 -7.86
C SER A 431 -0.50 -12.87 -6.68
N ARG A 432 0.34 -13.62 -5.95
CA ARG A 432 1.30 -13.04 -4.98
C ARG A 432 2.45 -12.30 -5.67
N VAL A 433 2.63 -12.52 -6.98
CA VAL A 433 3.61 -11.81 -7.83
C VAL A 433 2.89 -10.69 -8.55
N TYR A 434 3.39 -9.46 -8.38
CA TYR A 434 2.80 -8.25 -8.95
C TYR A 434 2.55 -8.39 -10.47
N HIS A 435 1.31 -8.15 -10.89
CA HIS A 435 0.84 -8.18 -12.29
C HIS A 435 1.22 -9.44 -13.07
N LYS A 436 1.41 -10.59 -12.38
CA LYS A 436 1.57 -11.88 -13.08
C LYS A 436 0.31 -12.27 -13.86
N GLU A 437 -0.84 -11.77 -13.43
CA GLU A 437 -2.14 -12.04 -14.04
C GLU A 437 -2.80 -10.72 -14.45
N GLU A 438 -3.68 -10.79 -15.45
CA GLU A 438 -4.56 -9.68 -15.85
C GLU A 438 -5.61 -9.35 -14.77
N PRO A 439 -6.20 -8.15 -14.78
CA PRO A 439 -7.29 -7.78 -13.87
C PRO A 439 -8.45 -8.78 -13.93
N LYS A 440 -8.98 -9.14 -12.77
CA LYS A 440 -10.09 -10.09 -12.62
C LYS A 440 -11.39 -9.34 -12.37
N PHE A 441 -12.43 -9.69 -13.12
CA PHE A 441 -13.75 -9.08 -12.99
C PHE A 441 -14.87 -10.07 -13.33
N LEU A 442 -16.08 -9.73 -12.88
CA LEU A 442 -17.35 -10.31 -13.33
C LEU A 442 -18.14 -9.20 -14.01
N GLU A 443 -18.76 -9.50 -15.14
CA GLU A 443 -19.81 -8.65 -15.69
C GLU A 443 -21.06 -8.83 -14.83
N ILE A 444 -21.64 -7.73 -14.37
CA ILE A 444 -22.80 -7.70 -13.50
C ILE A 444 -23.98 -7.16 -14.31
N ASP A 445 -25.01 -7.98 -14.45
CA ASP A 445 -26.25 -7.55 -15.07
C ASP A 445 -26.88 -6.40 -14.26
N PRO A 446 -27.54 -5.43 -14.92
CA PRO A 446 -28.12 -4.27 -14.24
C PRO A 446 -29.04 -4.64 -13.05
N GLU A 447 -29.78 -5.75 -13.16
CA GLU A 447 -30.66 -6.31 -12.12
C GLU A 447 -29.93 -6.72 -10.81
N TYR A 448 -28.61 -6.93 -10.85
CA TYR A 448 -27.81 -7.31 -9.69
C TYR A 448 -27.05 -6.15 -9.05
N THR A 449 -26.99 -4.99 -9.70
CA THR A 449 -26.21 -3.82 -9.28
C THR A 449 -26.55 -3.39 -7.85
N ASP A 450 -27.83 -3.12 -7.58
CA ASP A 450 -28.32 -2.70 -6.27
C ASP A 450 -28.00 -3.74 -5.17
N SER A 451 -27.99 -5.02 -5.54
CA SER A 451 -27.68 -6.11 -4.61
C SER A 451 -26.20 -6.17 -4.25
N VAL A 452 -25.31 -5.91 -5.20
CA VAL A 452 -23.87 -5.79 -4.93
C VAL A 452 -23.58 -4.57 -4.06
N GLU A 453 -24.22 -3.43 -4.34
CA GLU A 453 -24.11 -2.22 -3.51
C GLU A 453 -24.66 -2.43 -2.09
N PHE A 454 -25.78 -3.16 -1.96
CA PHE A 454 -26.33 -3.54 -0.68
C PHE A 454 -25.38 -4.44 0.13
N LEU A 455 -24.72 -5.40 -0.52
CA LEU A 455 -23.71 -6.26 0.11
C LEU A 455 -22.47 -5.47 0.57
N LEU A 456 -22.01 -4.51 -0.25
CA LEU A 456 -20.90 -3.60 0.07
C LEU A 456 -21.21 -2.75 1.30
N SER A 457 -22.38 -2.11 1.32
CA SER A 457 -22.80 -1.23 2.41
C SER A 457 -23.17 -1.98 3.70
N SER A 458 -23.59 -3.25 3.59
CA SER A 458 -23.96 -4.08 4.74
C SER A 458 -22.75 -4.68 5.47
N TYR A 459 -21.58 -4.79 4.81
CA TYR A 459 -20.38 -5.36 5.41
C TYR A 459 -19.96 -4.64 6.71
N PRO A 460 -19.66 -5.36 7.81
CA PRO A 460 -19.38 -6.80 7.92
C PRO A 460 -20.60 -7.67 8.27
N ASN A 461 -21.80 -7.12 8.31
CA ASN A 461 -22.98 -7.82 8.78
C ASN A 461 -23.42 -8.90 7.78
N HIS A 462 -23.96 -9.99 8.32
CA HIS A 462 -24.63 -10.98 7.50
C HIS A 462 -26.05 -10.49 7.16
N VAL A 463 -26.48 -10.78 5.94
CA VAL A 463 -27.82 -10.50 5.43
C VAL A 463 -28.42 -11.78 4.87
N SER A 464 -29.74 -11.95 5.02
CA SER A 464 -30.44 -13.07 4.36
C SER A 464 -30.43 -12.86 2.85
N VAL A 465 -30.29 -13.93 2.07
CA VAL A 465 -30.44 -13.87 0.60
C VAL A 465 -31.78 -13.27 0.21
N ASP A 466 -32.86 -13.54 0.95
CA ASP A 466 -34.19 -12.97 0.72
C ASP A 466 -34.22 -11.43 0.74
N ASN A 467 -33.28 -10.79 1.46
CA ASN A 467 -33.20 -9.34 1.59
C ASN A 467 -32.40 -8.67 0.46
N LEU A 468 -31.78 -9.44 -0.44
CA LEU A 468 -31.10 -8.85 -1.60
C LEU A 468 -32.13 -8.10 -2.47
N PRO A 469 -31.84 -6.87 -2.89
CA PRO A 469 -32.70 -6.08 -3.77
C PRO A 469 -32.62 -6.56 -5.23
N CYS A 470 -32.96 -7.83 -5.49
CA CYS A 470 -33.36 -8.31 -6.82
C CYS A 470 -34.89 -8.47 -6.89
N GLU A 471 -35.45 -8.55 -8.10
CA GLU A 471 -36.90 -8.64 -8.31
C GLU A 471 -37.45 -10.01 -7.86
N THR A 472 -36.75 -11.08 -8.24
CA THR A 472 -37.20 -12.45 -7.97
C THR A 472 -36.29 -13.19 -6.99
N LEU A 473 -36.82 -14.19 -6.28
CA LEU A 473 -35.99 -15.02 -5.40
C LEU A 473 -34.93 -15.83 -6.16
N GLU A 474 -35.23 -16.21 -7.41
CA GLU A 474 -34.31 -16.94 -8.28
C GLU A 474 -33.06 -16.10 -8.60
N GLU A 475 -33.24 -14.82 -8.94
CA GLU A 475 -32.14 -13.87 -9.12
C GLU A 475 -31.29 -13.71 -7.86
N LYS A 476 -31.91 -13.56 -6.69
CA LYS A 476 -31.19 -13.42 -5.41
C LYS A 476 -30.31 -14.64 -5.12
N ILE A 477 -30.85 -15.84 -5.32
CA ILE A 477 -30.11 -17.09 -5.12
C ILE A 477 -29.00 -17.23 -6.17
N SER A 478 -29.28 -16.87 -7.43
CA SER A 478 -28.31 -16.96 -8.53
C SER A 478 -27.11 -16.05 -8.30
N LEU A 479 -27.34 -14.79 -7.94
CA LEU A 479 -26.29 -13.83 -7.60
C LEU A 479 -25.47 -14.30 -6.39
N ALA A 480 -26.14 -14.74 -5.32
CA ALA A 480 -25.46 -15.24 -4.13
C ALA A 480 -24.59 -16.48 -4.43
N THR A 481 -25.07 -17.37 -5.30
CA THR A 481 -24.33 -18.56 -5.73
C THR A 481 -23.11 -18.18 -6.57
N LEU A 482 -23.28 -17.32 -7.57
CA LEU A 482 -22.19 -16.83 -8.42
C LEU A 482 -21.05 -16.21 -7.58
N LEU A 483 -21.40 -15.30 -6.65
CA LEU A 483 -20.40 -14.63 -5.83
C LEU A 483 -19.76 -15.59 -4.80
N PHE A 484 -20.50 -16.59 -4.31
CA PHE A 484 -19.93 -17.63 -3.45
C PHE A 484 -18.93 -18.51 -4.20
N GLU A 485 -19.27 -18.99 -5.39
CA GLU A 485 -18.38 -19.79 -6.25
C GLU A 485 -17.09 -19.06 -6.62
N LYS A 486 -17.17 -17.73 -6.79
CA LYS A 486 -16.00 -16.85 -7.02
C LYS A 486 -15.20 -16.53 -5.77
N GLY A 487 -15.58 -17.08 -4.61
CA GLY A 487 -14.92 -16.83 -3.35
C GLY A 487 -15.05 -15.40 -2.85
N ILE A 488 -16.05 -14.66 -3.33
CA ILE A 488 -16.31 -13.27 -2.95
C ILE A 488 -17.26 -13.19 -1.73
N LEU A 489 -18.06 -14.23 -1.49
CA LEU A 489 -18.96 -14.33 -0.34
C LEU A 489 -18.52 -15.37 0.69
N THR A 490 -18.99 -15.16 1.92
CA THR A 490 -19.03 -16.15 3.01
C THR A 490 -20.46 -16.34 3.48
N THR A 491 -20.70 -17.48 4.11
CA THR A 491 -21.97 -17.85 4.74
C THR A 491 -21.81 -17.94 6.25
N LYS A 492 -22.84 -17.52 7.01
CA LYS A 492 -22.76 -17.52 8.48
C LYS A 492 -22.58 -18.93 9.05
N LYS A 493 -23.20 -19.92 8.42
CA LYS A 493 -23.05 -21.34 8.71
C LYS A 493 -22.43 -22.00 7.49
N THR A 494 -21.44 -22.86 7.69
CA THR A 494 -20.84 -23.64 6.61
C THR A 494 -21.91 -24.37 5.82
N LEU A 495 -21.90 -24.16 4.51
CA LEU A 495 -22.76 -24.88 3.58
C LEU A 495 -22.24 -26.32 3.46
N ALA A 496 -22.81 -27.27 4.22
CA ALA A 496 -22.76 -28.69 3.90
C ALA A 496 -23.65 -29.55 4.82
N GLN A 497 -24.58 -30.28 4.20
CA GLN A 497 -25.00 -31.67 4.45
C GLN A 497 -26.39 -31.83 3.80
N VAL A 498 -26.43 -32.34 2.58
CA VAL A 498 -27.59 -33.11 2.09
C VAL A 498 -27.09 -34.48 1.72
#